data_AF-A0A3B0QPR3-F1
#
_entry.id   AF-A0A3B0QPR3-F1
#
_cell.length_a   1.000
_cell.length_b   1.000
_cell.length_c   1.000
_cell.angle_alpha   90.00
_cell.angle_beta   90.00
_cell.angle_gamma   90.00
#
_symmetry.space_group_name_H-M   'P 1'
#
loop_
_entity.id
_entity.type
_entity.pdbx_description
1 polymer ?
#
loop_
_entity_poly.entity_id
_entity_poly.type
_entity_poly.pdbx_seq_one_letter_code
_entity_poly.pdbx_strand_id
1 'polypeptide(L)'
;MKHNTHIYLAAKAIQFMQEGLKNIRHARSKAVPRYKERISAQGKTLQRMLMHYEEAISEASWAPDDILNDKAQFHTFKLFTERDFPGAGSFAKETHKGKDGKNYYRIKGGGGLPYKIDHLARVIADMDKLRRYNDRSSMQQIMYQYLMISHYIVDAHVPMHCDIRDDKPGKKDRTKPKNGKYYKGSLHGKIEGLWDKAVTPVAIEEDILRPTNKKERAEADELSEAVTFDLSSKGHLAEIRPLLISDKDILSYMISTCIKTKERSLVLFPVASPDNWNRADFPVMTREIFAETIGALISVWIWIWLKSRPVDKKK
;
A
#
# COMPACT_ATOMS: atom_id res chain seq x y z
N MET A 1 -8.03 3.22 18.62
CA MET A 1 -7.97 3.22 17.15
C MET A 1 -6.65 2.57 16.72
N LYS A 2 -6.68 1.61 15.79
CA LYS A 2 -5.50 0.84 15.31
C LYS A 2 -5.28 0.98 13.80
N HIS A 3 -5.47 2.19 13.26
CA HIS A 3 -5.39 2.45 11.80
C HIS A 3 -4.78 3.83 11.50
N ASN A 4 -4.00 4.37 12.43
CA ASN A 4 -3.46 5.73 12.29
C ASN A 4 -2.46 5.81 11.13
N THR A 5 -1.71 4.73 10.91
CA THR A 5 -0.79 4.57 9.78
C THR A 5 -1.52 4.68 8.44
N HIS A 6 -2.64 3.99 8.25
CA HIS A 6 -3.43 4.04 7.01
C HIS A 6 -4.00 5.43 6.75
N ILE A 7 -4.58 6.05 7.77
CA ILE A 7 -5.13 7.41 7.69
C ILE A 7 -4.05 8.41 7.29
N TYR A 8 -2.90 8.35 7.97
CA TYR A 8 -1.77 9.22 7.71
C TYR A 8 -1.22 9.06 6.30
N LEU A 9 -0.99 7.83 5.83
CA LEU A 9 -0.45 7.57 4.50
C LEU A 9 -1.40 8.04 3.39
N ALA A 10 -2.71 7.86 3.57
CA ALA A 10 -3.72 8.38 2.64
C ALA A 10 -3.71 9.92 2.62
N ALA A 11 -3.72 10.58 3.78
CA ALA A 11 -3.65 12.03 3.87
C ALA A 11 -2.35 12.59 3.25
N LYS A 12 -1.20 11.96 3.51
CA LYS A 12 0.08 12.32 2.91
C LYS A 12 0.08 12.14 1.40
N ALA A 13 -0.51 11.06 0.88
CA ALA A 13 -0.65 10.90 -0.56
C ALA A 13 -1.50 12.00 -1.20
N ILE A 14 -2.53 12.51 -0.52
CA ILE A 14 -3.30 13.67 -0.98
C ILE A 14 -2.43 14.92 -0.97
N GLN A 15 -1.73 15.23 0.13
CA GLN A 15 -0.85 16.40 0.23
C GLN A 15 0.24 16.39 -0.87
N PHE A 16 0.89 15.24 -1.07
CA PHE A 16 1.98 15.08 -2.04
C PHE A 16 1.51 14.87 -3.48
N MET A 17 0.21 14.73 -3.77
CA MET A 17 -0.26 14.36 -5.11
C MET A 17 0.26 15.31 -6.20
N GLN A 18 0.09 16.62 -6.03
CA GLN A 18 0.52 17.59 -7.05
C GLN A 18 2.04 17.58 -7.25
N GLU A 19 2.79 17.66 -6.16
CA GLU A 19 4.25 17.79 -6.20
C GLU A 19 4.92 16.48 -6.57
N GLY A 20 4.44 15.36 -6.04
CA GLY A 20 4.90 14.01 -6.39
C GLY A 20 4.68 13.68 -7.86
N LEU A 21 3.61 14.18 -8.50
CA LEU A 21 3.42 14.00 -9.94
C LEU A 21 4.43 14.75 -10.80
N LYS A 22 5.15 15.76 -10.26
CA LYS A 22 6.31 16.34 -10.94
C LYS A 22 7.47 15.34 -11.05
N ASN A 23 7.45 14.27 -10.27
CA ASN A 23 8.45 13.20 -10.31
C ASN A 23 7.97 11.93 -11.02
N ILE A 24 6.77 11.93 -11.62
CA ILE A 24 6.20 10.73 -12.24
C ILE A 24 7.11 10.13 -13.32
N ARG A 25 7.21 8.80 -13.34
CA ARG A 25 7.95 8.01 -14.34
C ARG A 25 7.11 6.84 -14.82
N HIS A 26 7.31 6.35 -16.04
CA HIS A 26 6.69 5.10 -16.49
C HIS A 26 7.11 3.91 -15.63
N ALA A 27 6.14 3.08 -15.21
CA ALA A 27 6.43 1.94 -14.34
C ALA A 27 7.44 0.94 -14.92
N ARG A 28 7.40 0.71 -16.25
CA ARG A 28 8.27 -0.25 -16.95
C ARG A 28 9.63 0.34 -17.34
N SER A 29 9.64 1.47 -18.06
CA SER A 29 10.87 2.05 -18.61
C SER A 29 11.57 3.04 -17.68
N LYS A 30 10.89 3.47 -16.59
CA LYS A 30 11.31 4.59 -15.74
C LYS A 30 11.51 5.92 -16.49
N ALA A 31 11.09 6.01 -17.76
CA ALA A 31 11.19 7.24 -18.54
C ALA A 31 10.13 8.27 -18.10
N VAL A 32 10.41 9.55 -18.32
CA VAL A 32 9.42 10.62 -18.11
C VAL A 32 8.31 10.52 -19.16
N PRO A 33 7.01 10.54 -18.78
CA PRO A 33 5.93 10.54 -19.75
C PRO A 33 5.92 11.81 -20.61
N ARG A 34 5.68 11.68 -21.92
CA ARG A 34 5.61 12.84 -22.85
C ARG A 34 4.50 13.84 -22.53
N TYR A 35 3.44 13.39 -21.86
CA TYR A 35 2.26 14.18 -21.51
C TYR A 35 2.16 14.41 -19.99
N LYS A 36 3.32 14.50 -19.32
CA LYS A 36 3.43 14.65 -17.87
C LYS A 36 2.65 15.86 -17.35
N GLU A 37 2.73 17.00 -18.02
CA GLU A 37 2.07 18.24 -17.62
C GLU A 37 0.54 18.05 -17.56
N ARG A 38 -0.02 17.31 -18.52
CA ARG A 38 -1.46 16.97 -18.55
C ARG A 38 -1.83 16.00 -17.43
N ILE A 39 -0.98 15.00 -17.15
CA ILE A 39 -1.17 14.10 -16.00
C ILE A 39 -1.17 14.91 -14.71
N SER A 40 -0.21 15.82 -14.53
CA SER A 40 -0.13 16.69 -13.36
C SER A 40 -1.37 17.58 -13.22
N ALA A 41 -1.91 18.12 -14.32
CA ALA A 41 -3.16 18.89 -14.28
C ALA A 41 -4.37 18.04 -13.89
N GLN A 42 -4.47 16.80 -14.41
CA GLN A 42 -5.50 15.84 -13.99
C GLN A 42 -5.35 15.47 -12.52
N GLY A 43 -4.12 15.21 -12.06
CA GLY A 43 -3.85 14.90 -10.66
C GLY A 43 -4.17 16.05 -9.72
N LYS A 44 -3.92 17.30 -10.10
CA LYS A 44 -4.37 18.48 -9.34
C LYS A 44 -5.90 18.52 -9.20
N THR A 45 -6.63 18.10 -10.23
CA THR A 45 -8.10 18.03 -10.17
C THR A 45 -8.55 16.95 -9.19
N LEU A 46 -7.97 15.75 -9.28
CA LEU A 46 -8.25 14.65 -8.34
C LEU A 46 -7.89 15.03 -6.90
N GLN A 47 -6.73 15.63 -6.68
CA GLN A 47 -6.28 16.08 -5.36
C GLN A 47 -7.31 16.99 -4.71
N ARG A 48 -7.81 18.00 -5.44
CA ARG A 48 -8.85 18.91 -4.94
C ARG A 48 -10.13 18.18 -4.56
N MET A 49 -10.51 17.17 -5.33
CA MET A 49 -11.67 16.34 -4.98
C MET A 49 -11.42 15.53 -3.72
N LEU A 50 -10.26 14.87 -3.59
CA LEU A 50 -9.92 14.10 -2.39
C LEU A 50 -9.86 14.98 -1.14
N MET A 51 -9.27 16.18 -1.23
CA MET A 51 -9.25 17.16 -0.13
C MET A 51 -10.67 17.57 0.28
N HIS A 52 -11.58 17.74 -0.68
CA HIS A 52 -12.97 18.07 -0.36
C HIS A 52 -13.69 16.98 0.45
N TYR A 53 -13.26 15.72 0.34
CA TYR A 53 -13.82 14.58 1.08
C TYR A 53 -12.85 14.02 2.13
N GLU A 54 -11.87 14.81 2.59
CA GLU A 54 -10.81 14.34 3.49
C GLU A 54 -11.34 13.82 4.84
N GLU A 55 -12.47 14.34 5.31
CA GLU A 55 -13.11 13.87 6.54
C GLU A 55 -13.51 12.38 6.48
N ALA A 56 -13.73 11.84 5.27
CA ALA A 56 -14.05 10.43 5.07
C ALA A 56 -12.81 9.52 5.14
N ILE A 57 -11.59 10.06 5.17
CA ILE A 57 -10.34 9.27 5.22
C ILE A 57 -10.35 8.36 6.45
N SER A 58 -10.77 8.89 7.60
CA SER A 58 -10.79 8.12 8.85
C SER A 58 -11.63 6.86 8.67
N GLU A 59 -12.92 7.02 8.33
CA GLU A 59 -13.84 5.90 8.14
C GLU A 59 -13.36 4.93 7.07
N ALA A 60 -13.00 5.44 5.90
CA ALA A 60 -12.58 4.62 4.77
C ALA A 60 -11.31 3.80 5.06
N SER A 61 -10.46 4.27 5.99
CA SER A 61 -9.22 3.59 6.37
C SER A 61 -9.41 2.41 7.32
N TRP A 62 -10.50 2.35 8.10
CA TRP A 62 -10.79 1.21 9.00
C TRP A 62 -12.00 0.39 8.56
N ALA A 63 -12.84 0.91 7.66
CA ALA A 63 -14.01 0.20 7.15
C ALA A 63 -13.71 -1.18 6.52
N PRO A 64 -12.63 -1.39 5.74
CA PRO A 64 -12.26 -2.72 5.25
C PRO A 64 -12.08 -3.75 6.37
N ASP A 65 -11.42 -3.34 7.45
CA ASP A 65 -11.18 -4.18 8.59
C ASP A 65 -12.46 -4.42 9.40
N ASP A 66 -13.18 -3.37 9.79
CA ASP A 66 -14.19 -3.51 10.84
C ASP A 66 -15.62 -3.59 10.33
N ILE A 67 -15.90 -3.08 9.12
CA ILE A 67 -17.23 -3.12 8.50
C ILE A 67 -17.30 -4.21 7.44
N LEU A 68 -16.40 -4.20 6.46
CA LEU A 68 -16.37 -5.22 5.41
C LEU A 68 -15.87 -6.56 5.96
N ASN A 69 -14.99 -6.49 6.97
CA ASN A 69 -14.46 -7.63 7.70
C ASN A 69 -13.88 -8.71 6.76
N ASP A 70 -13.15 -8.26 5.72
CA ASP A 70 -12.58 -9.14 4.71
C ASP A 70 -11.09 -9.45 4.93
N LYS A 71 -10.63 -9.31 6.18
CA LYS A 71 -9.24 -9.53 6.68
C LYS A 71 -8.60 -10.80 6.13
N ALA A 72 -9.28 -11.94 6.27
CA ALA A 72 -8.74 -13.24 5.86
C ALA A 72 -8.64 -13.41 4.32
N GLN A 73 -9.39 -12.61 3.56
CA GLN A 73 -9.54 -12.79 2.11
C GLN A 73 -8.71 -11.78 1.33
N PHE A 74 -8.70 -10.51 1.74
CA PHE A 74 -8.24 -9.43 0.87
C PHE A 74 -7.23 -8.48 1.49
N HIS A 75 -6.82 -8.69 2.74
CA HIS A 75 -5.76 -7.88 3.37
C HIS A 75 -4.36 -8.48 3.17
N THR A 76 -4.26 -9.77 2.80
CA THR A 76 -2.97 -10.45 2.66
C THR A 76 -2.69 -10.96 1.26
N PHE A 77 -1.40 -11.15 0.97
CA PHE A 77 -0.89 -11.85 -0.19
C PHE A 77 0.32 -12.69 0.20
N LYS A 78 0.10 -13.77 0.95
CA LYS A 78 1.16 -14.55 1.60
C LYS A 78 2.03 -15.27 0.55
N LEU A 79 3.26 -14.82 0.44
CA LEU A 79 4.28 -15.33 -0.47
C LEU A 79 5.38 -16.11 0.28
N PHE A 80 6.00 -17.03 -0.44
CA PHE A 80 7.19 -17.76 -0.03
C PHE A 80 8.12 -18.05 -1.20
N THR A 81 9.35 -18.46 -0.89
CA THR A 81 10.37 -18.83 -1.88
C THR A 81 10.98 -20.19 -1.52
N GLU A 82 11.71 -20.80 -2.46
CA GLU A 82 12.49 -22.02 -2.20
C GLU A 82 13.53 -21.83 -1.09
N ARG A 83 14.00 -20.60 -0.87
CA ARG A 83 14.91 -20.29 0.25
C ARG A 83 14.21 -20.39 1.60
N ASP A 84 12.94 -20.00 1.65
CA ASP A 84 12.15 -19.98 2.88
C ASP A 84 11.66 -21.39 3.24
N PHE A 85 11.22 -22.13 2.21
CA PHE A 85 10.64 -23.47 2.32
C PHE A 85 11.12 -24.34 1.14
N PRO A 86 12.30 -24.99 1.24
CA PRO A 86 12.85 -25.81 0.17
C PRO A 86 11.94 -26.98 -0.21
N GLY A 87 11.71 -27.19 -1.51
CA GLY A 87 10.86 -28.26 -2.04
C GLY A 87 9.36 -28.05 -1.80
N ALA A 88 8.94 -26.87 -1.34
CA ALA A 88 7.55 -26.57 -1.04
C ALA A 88 6.74 -26.00 -2.23
N GLY A 89 7.30 -25.99 -3.44
CA GLY A 89 6.60 -25.52 -4.64
C GLY A 89 5.25 -26.20 -4.90
N SER A 90 5.04 -27.43 -4.41
CA SER A 90 3.75 -28.14 -4.51
C SER A 90 2.60 -27.50 -3.70
N PHE A 91 2.91 -26.64 -2.72
CA PHE A 91 1.93 -25.85 -1.98
C PHE A 91 1.54 -24.54 -2.70
N ALA A 92 2.23 -24.20 -3.79
CA ALA A 92 1.95 -23.00 -4.55
C ALA A 92 0.59 -23.11 -5.24
N LYS A 93 -0.30 -22.16 -4.97
CA LYS A 93 -1.49 -21.92 -5.79
C LYS A 93 -1.10 -21.24 -7.10
N GLU A 94 -0.18 -20.28 -7.03
CA GLU A 94 0.32 -19.50 -8.16
C GLU A 94 1.81 -19.22 -7.98
N THR A 95 2.51 -19.05 -9.10
CA THR A 95 3.93 -18.68 -9.14
C THR A 95 4.09 -17.36 -9.86
N HIS A 96 4.80 -16.44 -9.23
CA HIS A 96 5.11 -15.11 -9.76
C HIS A 96 6.63 -14.96 -9.87
N LYS A 97 7.11 -14.30 -10.94
CA LYS A 97 8.55 -14.03 -11.09
C LYS A 97 8.90 -12.65 -10.56
N GLY A 98 9.89 -12.59 -9.66
CA GLY A 98 10.50 -11.35 -9.21
C GLY A 98 11.39 -10.72 -10.28
N LYS A 99 11.81 -9.47 -10.04
CA LYS A 99 12.75 -8.77 -10.94
C LYS A 99 14.14 -9.41 -10.95
N ASP A 100 14.48 -10.12 -9.89
CA ASP A 100 15.71 -10.90 -9.74
C ASP A 100 15.64 -12.27 -10.44
N GLY A 101 14.53 -12.55 -11.16
CA GLY A 101 14.29 -13.82 -11.84
C GLY A 101 13.87 -14.96 -10.92
N LYS A 102 13.79 -14.75 -9.59
CA LYS A 102 13.37 -15.78 -8.64
C LYS A 102 11.87 -16.01 -8.67
N ASN A 103 11.47 -17.24 -8.33
CA ASN A 103 10.07 -17.59 -8.15
C ASN A 103 9.59 -17.22 -6.74
N TYR A 104 8.45 -16.53 -6.70
CA TYR A 104 7.67 -16.24 -5.51
C TYR A 104 6.35 -17.00 -5.61
N TYR A 105 6.14 -17.91 -4.67
CA TYR A 105 4.98 -18.78 -4.63
C TYR A 105 3.92 -18.20 -3.71
N ARG A 106 2.69 -18.10 -4.20
CA ARG A 106 1.53 -17.74 -3.37
C ARG A 106 0.88 -19.01 -2.84
N ILE A 107 0.62 -19.10 -1.54
CA ILE A 107 -0.12 -20.23 -0.98
C ILE A 107 -1.62 -20.18 -1.26
N LYS A 108 -2.26 -21.36 -1.23
CA LYS A 108 -3.72 -21.45 -1.14
C LYS A 108 -4.18 -20.86 0.20
N GLY A 109 -5.18 -19.99 0.18
CA GLY A 109 -5.66 -19.29 1.38
C GLY A 109 -4.81 -18.10 1.82
N GLY A 110 -3.73 -17.76 1.10
CA GLY A 110 -2.88 -16.60 1.42
C GLY A 110 -3.48 -15.22 1.12
N GLY A 111 -4.80 -15.11 1.01
CA GLY A 111 -5.52 -13.90 0.59
C GLY A 111 -5.32 -13.52 -0.89
N GLY A 112 -5.94 -12.44 -1.32
CA GLY A 112 -6.02 -11.97 -2.71
C GLY A 112 -5.85 -10.46 -2.85
N LEU A 113 -5.03 -9.85 -1.99
CA LEU A 113 -4.88 -8.39 -1.89
C LEU A 113 -4.64 -7.65 -3.24
N PRO A 114 -3.65 -8.02 -4.10
CA PRO A 114 -3.50 -7.41 -5.43
C PRO A 114 -4.73 -7.53 -6.33
N TYR A 115 -5.48 -8.63 -6.21
CA TYR A 115 -6.70 -8.86 -7.00
C TYR A 115 -7.84 -7.96 -6.53
N LYS A 116 -7.97 -7.74 -5.21
CA LYS A 116 -8.94 -6.78 -4.65
C LYS A 116 -8.65 -5.37 -5.16
N ILE A 117 -7.37 -4.96 -5.15
CA ILE A 117 -6.96 -3.64 -5.63
C ILE A 117 -7.22 -3.49 -7.13
N ASP A 118 -6.86 -4.47 -7.97
CA ASP A 118 -7.17 -4.44 -9.42
C ASP A 118 -8.68 -4.34 -9.66
N HIS A 119 -9.48 -5.14 -8.95
CA HIS A 119 -10.94 -5.13 -9.09
C HIS A 119 -11.54 -3.78 -8.67
N LEU A 120 -11.23 -3.30 -7.46
CA LEU A 120 -11.74 -2.01 -6.98
C LEU A 120 -11.31 -0.85 -7.88
N ALA A 121 -10.05 -0.83 -8.32
CA ALA A 121 -9.56 0.22 -9.21
C ALA A 121 -10.39 0.31 -10.52
N ARG A 122 -10.77 -0.85 -11.08
CA ARG A 122 -11.63 -0.90 -12.28
C ARG A 122 -13.05 -0.46 -11.97
N VAL A 123 -13.63 -0.94 -10.88
CA VAL A 123 -14.98 -0.56 -10.44
C VAL A 123 -15.08 0.95 -10.23
N ILE A 124 -14.11 1.56 -9.54
CA ILE A 124 -14.09 3.00 -9.30
C ILE A 124 -14.00 3.78 -10.63
N ALA A 125 -13.15 3.33 -11.56
CA ALA A 125 -13.04 3.95 -12.87
C ALA A 125 -14.36 3.86 -13.66
N ASP A 126 -15.07 2.73 -13.55
CA ASP A 126 -16.37 2.55 -14.21
C ASP A 126 -17.49 3.35 -13.53
N MET A 127 -17.47 3.49 -12.20
CA MET A 127 -18.37 4.39 -11.47
C MET A 127 -18.24 5.84 -11.96
N ASP A 128 -17.02 6.36 -12.15
CA ASP A 128 -16.83 7.73 -12.68
C ASP A 128 -17.26 7.85 -14.15
N LYS A 129 -17.07 6.81 -14.98
CA LYS A 129 -17.61 6.80 -16.35
C LYS A 129 -19.13 6.84 -16.37
N LEU A 130 -19.78 6.00 -15.56
CA LEU A 130 -21.24 5.95 -15.45
C LEU A 130 -21.80 7.26 -14.90
N ARG A 131 -21.15 7.86 -13.90
CA ARG A 131 -21.48 9.21 -13.44
C ARG A 131 -21.49 10.23 -14.59
N ARG A 132 -20.44 10.25 -15.42
CA ARG A 132 -20.34 11.20 -16.54
C ARG A 132 -21.34 10.90 -17.66
N TYR A 133 -21.75 9.65 -17.81
CA TYR A 133 -22.71 9.24 -18.84
C TYR A 133 -24.16 9.56 -18.44
N ASN A 134 -24.56 9.24 -17.20
CA ASN A 134 -25.95 9.36 -16.75
C ASN A 134 -26.12 9.52 -15.21
N ASP A 135 -25.13 10.09 -14.52
CA ASP A 135 -25.18 10.45 -13.10
C ASP A 135 -25.51 9.30 -12.12
N ARG A 136 -25.20 8.04 -12.51
CA ARG A 136 -25.54 6.84 -11.72
C ARG A 136 -24.79 6.68 -10.39
N SER A 137 -23.67 7.37 -10.22
CA SER A 137 -22.85 7.34 -9.01
C SER A 137 -22.61 8.76 -8.51
N SER A 138 -22.83 9.00 -7.22
CA SER A 138 -22.48 10.29 -6.61
C SER A 138 -20.97 10.45 -6.52
N MET A 139 -20.49 11.71 -6.55
CA MET A 139 -19.05 11.96 -6.38
C MET A 139 -18.57 11.56 -4.98
N GLN A 140 -19.41 11.72 -3.95
CA GLN A 140 -19.11 11.25 -2.59
C GLN A 140 -18.85 9.74 -2.56
N GLN A 141 -19.70 8.93 -3.20
CA GLN A 141 -19.47 7.48 -3.29
C GLN A 141 -18.17 7.15 -4.02
N ILE A 142 -17.88 7.81 -5.14
CA ILE A 142 -16.64 7.58 -5.89
C ILE A 142 -15.43 7.93 -5.02
N MET A 143 -15.43 9.10 -4.37
CA MET A 143 -14.32 9.56 -3.53
C MET A 143 -14.13 8.69 -2.28
N TYR A 144 -15.21 8.24 -1.64
CA TYR A 144 -15.12 7.27 -0.56
C TYR A 144 -14.44 5.97 -1.02
N GLN A 145 -14.74 5.48 -2.21
CA GLN A 145 -14.09 4.29 -2.76
C GLN A 145 -12.60 4.53 -3.08
N TYR A 146 -12.22 5.74 -3.55
CA TYR A 146 -10.81 6.14 -3.67
C TYR A 146 -10.07 6.11 -2.34
N LEU A 147 -10.71 6.57 -1.27
CA LEU A 147 -10.13 6.56 0.07
C LEU A 147 -10.07 5.13 0.63
N MET A 148 -11.10 4.32 0.41
CA MET A 148 -11.18 2.94 0.89
C MET A 148 -10.18 2.02 0.19
N ILE A 149 -9.95 2.17 -1.12
CA ILE A 149 -8.91 1.37 -1.81
C ILE A 149 -7.50 1.65 -1.26
N SER A 150 -7.28 2.84 -0.68
CA SER A 150 -6.01 3.21 -0.04
C SER A 150 -5.63 2.24 1.06
N HIS A 151 -6.62 1.74 1.80
CA HIS A 151 -6.39 0.76 2.85
C HIS A 151 -5.64 -0.46 2.30
N TYR A 152 -6.19 -1.08 1.26
CA TYR A 152 -5.59 -2.25 0.62
C TYR A 152 -4.23 -1.92 -0.02
N ILE A 153 -4.06 -0.71 -0.57
CA ILE A 153 -2.76 -0.29 -1.11
C ILE A 153 -1.71 -0.19 0.01
N VAL A 154 -2.07 0.33 1.18
CA VAL A 154 -1.19 0.38 2.36
C VAL A 154 -0.85 -1.02 2.84
N ASP A 155 -1.83 -1.92 2.95
CA ASP A 155 -1.64 -3.32 3.31
C ASP A 155 -0.63 -4.04 2.42
N ALA A 156 -0.58 -3.70 1.12
CA ALA A 156 0.36 -4.30 0.17
C ALA A 156 1.83 -3.94 0.46
N HIS A 157 2.05 -2.91 1.29
CA HIS A 157 3.35 -2.44 1.73
C HIS A 157 3.71 -2.91 3.15
N VAL A 158 2.79 -3.54 3.88
CA VAL A 158 3.06 -4.14 5.19
C VAL A 158 3.82 -5.47 5.00
N PRO A 159 5.08 -5.60 5.46
CA PRO A 159 5.91 -6.78 5.23
C PRO A 159 5.22 -8.11 5.56
N MET A 160 4.51 -8.15 6.68
CA MET A 160 3.87 -9.37 7.18
C MET A 160 2.61 -9.74 6.39
N HIS A 161 1.94 -8.80 5.70
CA HIS A 161 0.81 -9.12 4.83
C HIS A 161 1.27 -9.95 3.62
N CYS A 162 2.54 -9.82 3.23
CA CYS A 162 3.13 -10.51 2.09
C CYS A 162 3.99 -11.73 2.48
N ASP A 163 4.25 -11.98 3.77
CA ASP A 163 5.11 -13.07 4.22
C ASP A 163 4.32 -14.20 4.90
N ILE A 164 4.40 -15.42 4.32
CA ILE A 164 3.79 -16.61 4.94
C ILE A 164 4.38 -16.97 6.30
N ARG A 165 5.62 -16.55 6.62
CA ARG A 165 6.28 -16.93 7.88
C ARG A 165 5.55 -16.40 9.12
N ASP A 166 4.68 -15.40 8.93
CA ASP A 166 3.78 -14.86 9.94
C ASP A 166 2.46 -15.64 10.10
N ASP A 167 2.21 -16.60 9.22
CA ASP A 167 0.96 -17.35 9.15
C ASP A 167 1.22 -18.86 9.29
N LYS A 168 1.70 -19.25 10.48
CA LYS A 168 2.08 -20.62 10.80
C LYS A 168 0.90 -21.59 10.62
N PRO A 169 1.08 -22.75 9.96
CA PRO A 169 0.03 -23.75 9.84
C PRO A 169 -0.40 -24.27 11.21
N GLY A 170 -1.71 -24.39 11.40
CA GLY A 170 -2.27 -25.17 12.49
C GLY A 170 -1.98 -26.67 12.34
N LYS A 171 -2.17 -27.46 13.41
CA LYS A 171 -1.89 -28.91 13.40
C LYS A 171 -2.58 -29.65 12.23
N LYS A 172 -3.82 -29.25 11.91
CA LYS A 172 -4.66 -29.84 10.86
C LYS A 172 -4.55 -29.14 9.50
N ASP A 173 -3.80 -28.05 9.40
CA ASP A 173 -3.63 -27.32 8.14
C ASP A 173 -2.76 -28.14 7.17
N ARG A 174 -3.29 -28.37 5.97
CA ARG A 174 -2.65 -29.09 4.86
C ARG A 174 -2.38 -28.17 3.66
N THR A 175 -2.71 -26.89 3.77
CA THR A 175 -2.62 -25.91 2.69
C THR A 175 -1.31 -25.13 2.68
N LYS A 176 -0.49 -25.28 3.72
CA LYS A 176 0.78 -24.59 3.90
C LYS A 176 1.92 -25.58 4.14
N PRO A 177 3.15 -25.24 3.71
CA PRO A 177 4.31 -26.06 4.00
C PRO A 177 4.54 -26.20 5.49
N LYS A 178 5.09 -27.33 5.93
CA LYS A 178 5.48 -27.55 7.34
C LYS A 178 7.00 -27.53 7.53
N ASN A 179 7.73 -27.70 6.44
CA ASN A 179 9.18 -27.72 6.36
C ASN A 179 9.72 -26.29 6.15
N GLY A 180 9.76 -25.49 7.21
CA GLY A 180 10.42 -24.19 7.19
C GLY A 180 10.34 -23.45 8.52
N LYS A 181 10.92 -22.25 8.56
CA LYS A 181 10.97 -21.42 9.78
C LYS A 181 9.87 -20.35 9.75
N TYR A 182 8.92 -20.51 10.66
CA TYR A 182 7.90 -19.51 10.97
C TYR A 182 8.34 -18.63 12.15
N TYR A 183 7.74 -17.45 12.28
CA TYR A 183 7.91 -16.61 13.47
C TYR A 183 7.31 -17.31 14.70
N LYS A 184 7.87 -17.05 15.89
CA LYS A 184 7.35 -17.59 17.16
C LYS A 184 5.96 -17.06 17.52
N GLY A 185 5.62 -15.86 17.05
CA GLY A 185 4.32 -15.23 17.18
C GLY A 185 4.04 -14.34 15.98
N SER A 186 2.86 -13.71 15.94
CA SER A 186 2.52 -12.77 14.88
C SER A 186 3.32 -11.48 15.06
N LEU A 187 4.21 -11.20 14.11
CA LEU A 187 4.94 -9.95 13.98
C LEU A 187 4.11 -8.86 13.32
N HIS A 188 3.05 -9.25 12.58
CA HIS A 188 2.13 -8.31 11.93
C HIS A 188 1.63 -7.25 12.91
N GLY A 189 0.90 -7.64 13.96
CA GLY A 189 0.34 -6.67 14.91
C GLY A 189 1.41 -5.88 15.69
N LYS A 190 2.64 -6.41 15.79
CA LYS A 190 3.76 -5.72 16.43
C LYS A 190 4.31 -4.60 15.55
N ILE A 191 4.51 -4.86 14.26
CA ILE A 191 5.02 -3.85 13.31
C ILE A 191 4.00 -2.73 13.15
N GLU A 192 2.73 -3.07 12.94
CA GLU A 192 1.67 -2.07 12.84
C GLU A 192 1.55 -1.24 14.12
N GLY A 193 1.65 -1.86 15.30
CA GLY A 193 1.64 -1.13 16.56
C GLY A 193 2.81 -0.15 16.71
N LEU A 194 4.00 -0.49 16.19
CA LEU A 194 5.14 0.42 16.18
C LEU A 194 4.94 1.57 15.21
N TRP A 195 4.42 1.30 14.01
CA TRP A 195 4.11 2.35 13.03
C TRP A 195 2.99 3.26 13.51
N ASP A 196 1.91 2.73 14.08
CA ASP A 196 0.83 3.54 14.65
C ASP A 196 1.36 4.42 15.78
N LYS A 197 2.22 3.89 16.66
CA LYS A 197 2.85 4.68 17.73
C LYS A 197 3.70 5.83 17.18
N ALA A 198 4.49 5.57 16.13
CA ALA A 198 5.36 6.57 15.52
C ALA A 198 4.58 7.63 14.71
N VAL A 199 3.51 7.21 14.02
CA VAL A 199 2.69 8.08 13.17
C VAL A 199 1.78 8.97 13.98
N THR A 200 1.22 8.47 15.09
CA THR A 200 0.23 9.21 15.89
C THR A 200 0.66 10.63 16.28
N PRO A 201 1.85 10.85 16.90
CA PRO A 201 2.28 12.20 17.24
C PRO A 201 2.40 13.12 16.02
N VAL A 202 3.01 12.61 14.94
CA VAL A 202 3.22 13.36 13.69
C VAL A 202 1.89 13.75 13.07
N ALA A 203 0.95 12.81 12.97
CA ALA A 203 -0.36 13.04 12.39
C ALA A 203 -1.23 14.00 13.22
N ILE A 204 -1.05 14.04 14.55
CA ILE A 204 -1.71 15.04 15.42
C ILE A 204 -1.09 16.42 15.22
N GLU A 205 0.24 16.52 15.15
CA GLU A 205 0.96 17.79 14.94
C GLU A 205 0.58 18.42 13.59
N GLU A 206 0.36 17.60 12.57
CA GLU A 206 -0.02 18.02 11.22
C GLU A 206 -1.54 18.17 11.00
N ASP A 207 -2.36 18.07 12.07
CA ASP A 207 -3.83 18.14 12.03
C ASP A 207 -4.50 17.12 11.08
N ILE A 208 -3.83 15.98 10.84
CA ILE A 208 -4.40 14.84 10.11
C ILE A 208 -5.29 13.99 11.02
N LEU A 209 -4.88 13.84 12.29
CA LEU A 209 -5.64 13.13 13.31
C LEU A 209 -6.08 14.09 14.42
N ARG A 210 -7.38 14.05 14.74
CA ARG A 210 -7.92 14.78 15.90
C ARG A 210 -7.88 13.85 17.12
N PRO A 211 -7.13 14.17 18.18
CA PRO A 211 -7.09 13.34 19.36
C PRO A 211 -8.46 13.33 20.05
N THR A 212 -8.96 12.14 20.37
CA THR A 212 -10.23 11.95 21.08
C THR A 212 -10.06 12.06 22.59
N ASN A 213 -8.83 11.93 23.10
CA ASN A 213 -8.52 12.10 24.51
C ASN A 213 -7.06 12.55 24.73
N LYS A 214 -6.77 13.09 25.93
CA LYS A 214 -5.42 13.60 26.29
C LYS A 214 -4.32 12.53 26.30
N LYS A 215 -4.67 11.24 26.41
CA LYS A 215 -3.70 10.12 26.45
C LYS A 215 -3.18 9.72 25.05
N GLU A 216 -3.77 10.26 23.98
CA GLU A 216 -3.34 10.00 22.60
C GLU A 216 -2.18 10.88 22.11
N ARG A 217 -1.73 11.84 22.93
CA ARG A 217 -0.50 12.61 22.68
C ARG A 217 0.73 11.78 23.04
N ALA A 218 0.97 10.71 22.29
CA ALA A 218 2.24 9.99 22.38
C ALA A 218 3.39 10.96 22.09
N GLU A 219 4.55 10.76 22.72
CA GLU A 219 5.75 11.53 22.40
C GLU A 219 6.42 10.96 21.16
N ALA A 220 6.92 11.84 20.29
CA ALA A 220 7.68 11.44 19.12
C ALA A 220 8.96 10.68 19.53
N ASP A 221 9.28 9.64 18.77
CA ASP A 221 10.49 8.83 18.92
C ASP A 221 11.30 8.78 17.61
N GLU A 222 12.42 8.07 17.58
CA GLU A 222 13.28 7.93 16.39
C GLU A 222 12.50 7.43 15.15
N LEU A 223 11.51 6.55 15.36
CA LEU A 223 10.70 6.03 14.27
C LEU A 223 9.71 7.09 13.75
N SER A 224 9.37 8.08 14.57
CA SER A 224 8.52 9.22 14.19
C SER A 224 9.21 10.09 13.13
N GLU A 225 10.54 10.27 13.21
CA GLU A 225 11.31 10.96 12.16
C GLU A 225 11.25 10.20 10.84
N ALA A 226 11.42 8.87 10.88
CA ALA A 226 11.37 8.02 9.69
C ALA A 226 10.01 8.07 8.96
N VAL A 227 8.91 8.34 9.66
CA VAL A 227 7.58 8.45 9.07
C VAL A 227 7.19 9.89 8.70
N THR A 228 7.99 10.92 9.03
CA THR A 228 7.64 12.34 8.82
C THR A 228 7.91 12.82 7.40
N PHE A 229 6.88 13.20 6.64
CA PHE A 229 7.03 13.71 5.27
C PHE A 229 6.54 15.15 5.13
N ASP A 230 7.49 16.10 5.15
CA ASP A 230 7.23 17.51 4.84
C ASP A 230 7.26 17.82 3.32
N LEU A 231 6.19 18.46 2.83
CA LEU A 231 6.03 18.92 1.45
C LEU A 231 7.01 20.06 1.08
N SER A 232 7.50 20.81 2.06
CA SER A 232 8.50 21.88 1.87
C SER A 232 9.92 21.34 1.63
N SER A 233 10.18 20.11 2.07
CA SER A 233 11.47 19.45 1.93
C SER A 233 11.66 18.87 0.53
N LYS A 234 12.64 19.42 -0.22
CA LYS A 234 13.06 18.88 -1.52
C LYS A 234 13.53 17.43 -1.45
N GLY A 235 14.15 17.03 -0.34
CA GLY A 235 14.58 15.65 -0.10
C GLY A 235 13.38 14.71 -0.07
N HIS A 236 12.39 15.03 0.76
CA HIS A 236 11.17 14.22 0.91
C HIS A 236 10.40 14.11 -0.41
N LEU A 237 10.27 15.23 -1.14
CA LEU A 237 9.68 15.23 -2.48
C LEU A 237 10.39 14.29 -3.47
N ALA A 238 11.72 14.18 -3.39
CA ALA A 238 12.52 13.33 -4.27
C ALA A 238 12.42 11.82 -3.93
N GLU A 239 12.02 11.50 -2.70
CA GLU A 239 11.74 10.13 -2.25
C GLU A 239 10.39 9.62 -2.76
N ILE A 240 9.39 10.51 -2.83
CA ILE A 240 8.07 10.18 -3.38
C ILE A 240 8.15 10.07 -4.91
N ARG A 241 8.10 8.83 -5.41
CA ARG A 241 8.29 8.52 -6.83
C ARG A 241 7.07 7.80 -7.43
N PRO A 242 5.97 8.50 -7.72
CA PRO A 242 4.82 7.90 -8.38
C PRO A 242 5.19 7.33 -9.74
N LEU A 243 4.55 6.23 -10.11
CA LEU A 243 4.73 5.55 -11.37
C LEU A 243 3.46 5.64 -12.21
N LEU A 244 3.63 5.97 -13.49
CA LEU A 244 2.58 5.86 -14.48
C LEU A 244 2.42 4.39 -14.86
N ILE A 245 1.41 3.76 -14.28
CA ILE A 245 1.00 2.37 -14.53
C ILE A 245 0.35 2.29 -15.91
N SER A 246 0.64 1.23 -16.67
CA SER A 246 -0.01 1.07 -17.97
C SER A 246 -1.44 0.53 -17.83
N ASP A 247 -2.29 0.82 -18.81
CA ASP A 247 -3.73 0.48 -18.83
C ASP A 247 -4.09 -0.98 -18.51
N LYS A 248 -3.18 -1.92 -18.74
CA LYS A 248 -3.42 -3.37 -18.57
C LYS A 248 -2.72 -3.95 -17.34
N ASP A 249 -2.08 -3.14 -16.51
CA ASP A 249 -0.95 -3.60 -15.69
C ASP A 249 -1.07 -3.27 -14.19
N ILE A 250 -2.24 -2.84 -13.72
CA ILE A 250 -2.45 -2.56 -12.29
C ILE A 250 -2.30 -3.83 -11.44
N LEU A 251 -2.83 -4.97 -11.88
CA LEU A 251 -2.62 -6.25 -11.20
C LEU A 251 -1.13 -6.62 -11.11
N SER A 252 -0.40 -6.60 -12.22
CA SER A 252 1.04 -6.94 -12.22
C SER A 252 1.85 -5.95 -11.39
N TYR A 253 1.47 -4.67 -11.40
CA TYR A 253 2.06 -3.65 -10.56
C TYR A 253 1.89 -3.99 -9.07
N MET A 254 0.67 -4.32 -8.63
CA MET A 254 0.41 -4.66 -7.23
C MET A 254 1.02 -6.01 -6.80
N ILE A 255 1.10 -6.99 -7.69
CA ILE A 255 1.84 -8.24 -7.44
C ILE A 255 3.33 -7.92 -7.24
N SER A 256 3.91 -7.07 -8.11
CA SER A 256 5.31 -6.66 -7.99
C SER A 256 5.57 -5.90 -6.69
N THR A 257 4.63 -5.07 -6.25
CA THR A 257 4.67 -4.40 -4.94
C THR A 257 4.72 -5.43 -3.81
N CYS A 258 3.81 -6.42 -3.80
CA CYS A 258 3.80 -7.45 -2.75
C CYS A 258 5.07 -8.31 -2.74
N ILE A 259 5.64 -8.63 -3.91
CA ILE A 259 6.94 -9.33 -4.01
C ILE A 259 8.04 -8.49 -3.36
N LYS A 260 8.11 -7.19 -3.67
CA LYS A 260 9.10 -6.30 -3.07
C LYS A 260 8.91 -6.18 -1.55
N THR A 261 7.67 -6.09 -1.09
CA THR A 261 7.31 -6.10 0.34
C THR A 261 7.75 -7.40 1.03
N LYS A 262 7.59 -8.55 0.35
CA LYS A 262 8.14 -9.84 0.79
C LYS A 262 9.67 -9.83 0.82
N GLU A 263 10.36 -9.24 -0.15
CA GLU A 263 11.82 -9.10 -0.14
C GLU A 263 12.29 -8.28 1.08
N ARG A 264 11.61 -7.16 1.38
CA ARG A 264 11.88 -6.35 2.58
C ARG A 264 11.70 -7.13 3.87
N SER A 265 10.66 -7.96 3.95
CA SER A 265 10.46 -8.84 5.10
C SER A 265 11.63 -9.80 5.33
N LEU A 266 12.32 -10.22 4.26
CA LEU A 266 13.47 -11.12 4.34
C LEU A 266 14.74 -10.41 4.79
N VAL A 267 14.85 -9.11 4.51
CA VAL A 267 15.94 -8.24 5.00
C VAL A 267 15.73 -7.92 6.48
N LEU A 268 14.54 -7.44 6.85
CA LEU A 268 14.21 -7.09 8.24
C LEU A 268 14.19 -8.32 9.15
N PHE A 269 13.70 -9.44 8.65
CA PHE A 269 13.53 -10.68 9.40
C PHE A 269 14.21 -11.85 8.66
N PRO A 270 15.53 -12.02 8.81
CA PRO A 270 16.27 -13.06 8.11
C PRO A 270 15.75 -14.47 8.38
N VAL A 271 15.75 -15.33 7.36
CA VAL A 271 15.25 -16.73 7.47
C VAL A 271 16.03 -17.53 8.53
N ALA A 272 17.34 -17.30 8.65
CA ALA A 272 18.18 -18.00 9.61
C ALA A 272 17.78 -17.71 11.07
N SER A 273 17.39 -16.47 11.35
CA SER A 273 17.14 -15.92 12.69
C SER A 273 15.90 -15.00 12.70
N PRO A 274 14.69 -15.53 12.47
CA PRO A 274 13.49 -14.73 12.27
C PRO A 274 13.08 -13.89 13.49
N ASP A 275 13.51 -14.29 14.70
CA ASP A 275 13.27 -13.54 15.95
C ASP A 275 14.29 -12.40 16.19
N ASN A 276 15.46 -12.46 15.55
CA ASN A 276 16.52 -11.45 15.66
C ASN A 276 16.43 -10.49 14.48
N TRP A 277 15.35 -9.74 14.45
CA TRP A 277 15.12 -8.75 13.41
C TRP A 277 16.10 -7.58 13.48
N ASN A 278 16.44 -7.04 12.31
CA ASN A 278 17.41 -5.96 12.17
C ASN A 278 16.82 -4.62 12.62
N ARG A 279 16.96 -4.32 13.91
CA ARG A 279 16.42 -3.09 14.51
C ARG A 279 17.11 -1.83 13.98
N ALA A 280 18.39 -1.90 13.65
CA ALA A 280 19.15 -0.75 13.16
C ALA A 280 18.65 -0.30 11.78
N ASP A 281 18.30 -1.25 10.91
CA ASP A 281 17.78 -0.94 9.57
C ASP A 281 16.27 -0.66 9.56
N PHE A 282 15.56 -0.86 10.68
CA PHE A 282 14.10 -0.74 10.71
C PHE A 282 13.60 0.70 10.45
N PRO A 283 14.20 1.77 11.02
CA PRO A 283 13.82 3.14 10.67
C PRO A 283 14.05 3.46 9.18
N VAL A 284 15.21 3.08 8.64
CA VAL A 284 15.55 3.30 7.21
C VAL A 284 14.56 2.58 6.30
N MET A 285 14.26 1.31 6.59
CA MET A 285 13.28 0.54 5.82
C MET A 285 11.86 1.09 5.96
N THR A 286 11.50 1.57 7.15
CA THR A 286 10.18 2.21 7.39
C THR A 286 10.04 3.46 6.52
N ARG A 287 11.07 4.30 6.47
CA ARG A 287 11.11 5.49 5.61
C ARG A 287 10.86 5.12 4.15
N GLU A 288 11.60 4.15 3.63
CA GLU A 288 11.45 3.70 2.24
C GLU A 288 10.05 3.12 1.97
N ILE A 289 9.51 2.32 2.90
CA ILE A 289 8.18 1.73 2.78
C ILE A 289 7.12 2.83 2.72
N PHE A 290 7.18 3.82 3.61
CA PHE A 290 6.22 4.91 3.66
C PHE A 290 6.29 5.79 2.39
N ALA A 291 7.50 6.17 1.98
CA ALA A 291 7.71 6.95 0.76
C ALA A 291 7.14 6.25 -0.48
N GLU A 292 7.37 4.94 -0.58
CA GLU A 292 6.84 4.13 -1.68
C GLU A 292 5.34 3.93 -1.59
N THR A 293 4.79 3.79 -0.39
CA THR A 293 3.34 3.65 -0.19
C THR A 293 2.61 4.93 -0.64
N ILE A 294 3.11 6.10 -0.25
CA ILE A 294 2.61 7.41 -0.73
C ILE A 294 2.70 7.46 -2.26
N GLY A 295 3.84 7.07 -2.84
CA GLY A 295 4.02 7.01 -4.29
C GLY A 295 3.04 6.04 -4.97
N ALA A 296 2.79 4.88 -4.39
CA ALA A 296 1.88 3.87 -4.91
C ALA A 296 0.42 4.32 -4.85
N LEU A 297 -0.01 4.93 -3.75
CA LEU A 297 -1.33 5.55 -3.61
C LEU A 297 -1.59 6.55 -4.76
N ILE A 298 -0.67 7.50 -4.96
CA ILE A 298 -0.74 8.46 -6.07
C ILE A 298 -0.79 7.74 -7.42
N SER A 299 0.05 6.72 -7.61
CA SER A 299 0.13 5.94 -8.86
C SER A 299 -1.19 5.25 -9.22
N VAL A 300 -1.79 4.56 -8.25
CA VAL A 300 -3.05 3.83 -8.44
C VAL A 300 -4.21 4.80 -8.61
N TRP A 301 -4.31 5.84 -7.78
CA TRP A 301 -5.36 6.84 -7.90
C TRP A 301 -5.35 7.55 -9.27
N ILE A 302 -4.16 7.93 -9.77
CA ILE A 302 -4.03 8.52 -11.10
C ILE A 302 -4.31 7.51 -12.20
N TRP A 303 -3.94 6.24 -12.03
CA TRP A 303 -4.34 5.21 -12.99
C TRP A 303 -5.87 5.10 -13.09
N ILE A 304 -6.58 5.05 -11.97
CA ILE A 304 -8.06 4.99 -11.93
C ILE A 304 -8.63 6.21 -12.64
N TRP A 305 -8.11 7.40 -12.29
CA TRP A 305 -8.60 8.67 -12.81
C TRP A 305 -8.38 8.81 -14.32
N LEU A 306 -7.21 8.44 -14.83
CA LEU A 306 -6.92 8.47 -16.26
C LEU A 306 -7.70 7.40 -17.02
N LYS A 307 -8.05 6.29 -16.36
CA LYS A 307 -8.89 5.24 -16.96
C LYS A 307 -10.33 5.69 -17.16
N SER A 308 -10.85 6.51 -16.25
CA SER A 308 -12.17 7.13 -16.44
C SER A 308 -12.10 8.41 -17.28
N ARG A 309 -10.97 9.13 -17.30
CA ARG A 309 -10.78 10.42 -18.00
C ARG A 309 -9.51 10.39 -18.86
N PRO A 310 -9.56 9.74 -20.04
CA PRO A 310 -8.38 9.59 -20.88
C PRO A 310 -7.83 10.96 -21.30
N VAL A 311 -6.50 11.12 -21.18
CA VAL A 311 -5.80 12.27 -21.75
C VAL A 311 -5.72 12.09 -23.26
N ASP A 312 -6.14 13.09 -24.03
CA ASP A 312 -5.95 13.11 -25.48
C ASP A 312 -4.44 13.04 -25.78
N LYS A 313 -4.04 11.99 -26.51
CA LYS A 313 -2.63 11.72 -26.86
C LYS A 313 -2.22 12.36 -28.20
N LYS A 314 -3.17 12.94 -28.95
CA LYS A 314 -2.95 13.41 -30.34
C LYS A 314 -2.69 14.93 -30.45
N LYS A 315 -2.91 15.69 -29.38
CA LYS A 315 -2.54 17.11 -29.28
C LYS A 315 -1.31 17.26 -28.40
#